data_AF-A0A6B3FYR6-F1
#
_entry.id   AF-A0A6B3FYR6-F1
#
_cell.length_a   1.000
_cell.length_b   1.000
_cell.length_c   1.000
_cell.angle_alpha   90.00
_cell.angle_beta   90.00
_cell.angle_gamma   90.00
#
_symmetry.space_group_name_H-M   'P 1'
#
loop_
_entity.id
_entity.type
_entity.pdbx_description
1 polymer ?
#
loop_
_entity_poly.entity_id
_entity_poly.type
_entity_poly.pdbx_seq_one_letter_code
_entity_poly.pdbx_strand_id
1 'polypeptide(L)'
;GVVTNPGTGSPNRLLHVGPGGTNPPEPGKKFENTTGYAINDNATVESPVTVTGITGNAPAALQVPVNISHTYIGDLRIDLVAPDGSVYNLKAYGSGGSSDNVVTT
;
A
#
# COMPACT_ATOMS: atom_id res chain seq x y z
N GLY A 1 -13.32 42.48 6.94
CA GLY A 1 -12.28 42.88 7.93
C GLY A 1 -11.25 41.78 7.97
N VAL A 2 -10.00 42.10 7.63
CA VAL A 2 -8.89 41.14 7.59
C VAL A 2 -8.29 41.07 9.00
N VAL A 3 -8.14 39.86 9.54
CA VAL A 3 -7.47 39.64 10.83
C VAL A 3 -5.98 39.88 10.61
N THR A 4 -5.43 40.89 11.28
CA THR A 4 -4.08 41.40 11.06
C THR A 4 -2.99 40.67 11.85
N ASN A 5 -3.30 39.67 12.68
CA ASN A 5 -2.28 38.90 13.37
C ASN A 5 -2.76 37.50 13.82
N PRO A 6 -2.60 36.44 13.00
CA PRO A 6 -3.12 35.11 13.32
C PRO A 6 -2.22 34.23 14.21
N GLY A 7 -1.06 34.72 14.67
CA GLY A 7 -0.09 33.91 15.42
C GLY A 7 0.58 32.81 14.57
N THR A 8 1.83 32.45 14.89
CA THR A 8 2.61 31.48 14.11
C THR A 8 2.04 30.08 14.32
N GLY A 9 1.64 29.42 13.22
CA GLY A 9 1.11 28.06 13.21
C GLY A 9 -0.33 27.90 12.73
N SER A 10 -1.00 28.98 12.32
CA SER A 10 -2.41 28.92 11.87
C SER A 10 -2.54 28.51 10.39
N PRO A 11 -3.02 27.29 10.04
CA PRO A 11 -3.47 27.01 8.68
C PRO A 11 -4.89 27.57 8.53
N ASN A 12 -5.02 28.80 8.06
CA ASN A 12 -6.32 29.37 7.71
C ASN A 12 -6.83 28.70 6.42
N ARG A 13 -7.54 27.57 6.54
CA ARG A 13 -8.34 26.97 5.46
C ARG A 13 -9.77 26.77 5.95
N LEU A 14 -10.55 27.85 5.83
CA LEU A 14 -12.02 27.85 5.75
C LEU A 14 -12.75 27.03 6.83
N LEU A 15 -13.17 27.75 7.88
CA LEU A 15 -14.28 27.46 8.80
C LEU A 15 -15.27 26.38 8.32
N HIS A 16 -15.28 25.22 8.99
CA HIS A 16 -16.43 24.32 8.99
C HIS A 16 -17.35 24.71 10.17
N VAL A 17 -18.49 25.32 9.88
CA VAL A 17 -19.57 25.56 10.85
C VAL A 17 -20.55 24.39 10.79
N GLY A 18 -20.51 23.50 11.78
CA GLY A 18 -21.52 22.45 12.02
C GLY A 18 -21.05 21.40 13.04
N PRO A 19 -21.86 21.05 14.06
CA PRO A 19 -21.53 19.98 14.99
C PRO A 19 -21.85 18.63 14.32
N GLY A 20 -20.95 18.16 13.48
CA GLY A 20 -21.09 16.91 12.72
C GLY A 20 -19.73 16.33 12.44
N GLY A 21 -19.11 15.77 13.48
CA GLY A 21 -17.77 15.20 13.42
C GLY A 21 -17.73 13.90 12.63
N THR A 22 -17.57 13.99 11.32
CA THR A 22 -16.84 12.97 10.56
C THR A 22 -15.90 13.70 9.63
N ASN A 23 -14.72 14.06 10.16
CA ASN A 23 -13.60 14.38 9.31
C ASN A 23 -13.42 13.19 8.34
N PRO A 24 -13.34 13.39 7.01
CA PRO A 24 -12.97 12.32 6.11
C PRO A 24 -11.71 11.64 6.65
N PRO A 25 -11.61 10.29 6.64
CA PRO A 25 -10.38 9.64 7.06
C PRO A 25 -9.22 10.29 6.29
N GLU A 26 -8.24 10.81 7.02
CA GLU A 26 -7.00 11.25 6.40
C GLU A 26 -6.48 10.08 5.55
N PRO A 27 -6.11 10.29 4.27
CA PRO A 27 -5.55 9.23 3.46
C PRO A 27 -4.40 8.57 4.23
N GLY A 28 -4.54 7.28 4.53
CA GLY A 28 -3.49 6.53 5.23
C GLY A 28 -2.16 6.63 4.47
N LYS A 29 -1.03 6.49 5.18
CA LYS A 29 0.27 6.55 4.50
C LYS A 29 0.40 5.38 3.52
N LYS A 30 0.97 5.67 2.36
CA LYS A 30 1.33 4.69 1.33
C LYS A 30 2.84 4.44 1.38
N PHE A 31 3.23 3.18 1.23
CA PHE A 31 4.61 2.76 1.06
C PHE A 31 4.71 1.93 -0.22
N GLU A 32 5.79 2.09 -0.97
CA GLU A 32 5.97 1.38 -2.23
C GLU A 32 7.45 1.11 -2.52
N ASN A 33 7.70 0.10 -3.35
CA ASN A 33 8.99 -0.14 -3.98
C ASN A 33 8.76 -0.18 -5.50
N THR A 34 9.40 0.74 -6.21
CA THR A 34 9.32 0.88 -7.67
C THR A 34 10.53 0.29 -8.39
N THR A 35 11.46 -0.30 -7.64
CA THR A 35 12.64 -0.97 -8.19
C THR A 35 12.20 -2.27 -8.87
N GLY A 36 12.71 -2.52 -10.08
CA GLY A 36 12.46 -3.76 -10.80
C GLY A 36 13.25 -4.92 -10.19
N TYR A 37 12.58 -6.04 -9.98
CA TYR A 37 13.19 -7.29 -9.53
C TYR A 37 12.94 -8.38 -10.58
N ALA A 38 14.00 -9.03 -11.03
CA ALA A 38 13.89 -10.12 -11.99
C ALA A 38 13.34 -11.37 -11.30
N ILE A 39 12.25 -11.91 -11.85
CA ILE A 39 11.70 -13.20 -11.45
C ILE A 39 12.33 -14.24 -12.38
N ASN A 40 13.34 -14.94 -11.87
CA ASN A 40 13.98 -16.02 -12.60
C ASN A 40 13.13 -17.30 -12.49
N ASP A 41 13.26 -18.18 -13.48
CA ASP A 41 12.56 -19.46 -13.46
C ASP A 41 12.91 -20.29 -12.23
N ASN A 42 11.89 -20.91 -11.63
CA ASN A 42 11.96 -21.74 -10.43
C ASN A 42 12.78 -21.12 -9.27
N ALA A 43 12.71 -19.79 -9.13
CA ALA A 43 13.42 -19.04 -8.11
C ALA A 43 12.49 -18.09 -7.34
N THR A 44 12.90 -17.75 -6.12
CA THR A 44 12.23 -16.72 -5.31
C THR A 44 13.00 -15.42 -5.40
N VAL A 45 12.29 -14.31 -5.55
CA VAL A 45 12.84 -12.96 -5.46
C VAL A 45 12.05 -12.15 -4.45
N GLU A 46 12.74 -11.32 -3.68
CA GLU A 46 12.14 -10.45 -2.66
C GLU A 46 12.17 -8.99 -3.12
N SER A 47 11.04 -8.30 -2.93
CA SER A 47 10.92 -6.85 -3.14
C SER A 47 10.62 -6.17 -1.79
N PRO A 48 11.65 -5.76 -1.03
CA PRO A 48 11.45 -5.18 0.30
C PRO A 48 10.82 -3.79 0.21
N VAL A 49 9.90 -3.48 1.13
CA VAL A 49 9.33 -2.14 1.33
C VAL A 49 9.57 -1.72 2.78
N THR A 50 10.34 -0.66 2.99
CA THR A 50 10.59 -0.13 4.34
C THR A 50 9.43 0.74 4.80
N VAL A 51 8.70 0.27 5.81
CA VAL A 51 7.60 1.02 6.45
C VAL A 51 8.13 1.74 7.68
N THR A 52 7.99 3.06 7.74
CA THR A 52 8.45 3.88 8.88
C THR A 52 7.40 4.91 9.32
N GLY A 53 7.48 5.35 10.58
CA GLY A 53 6.63 6.40 11.12
C GLY A 53 5.15 6.02 11.29
N ILE A 54 4.84 4.72 11.33
CA ILE A 54 3.56 4.17 11.77
C ILE A 54 3.85 3.16 12.87
N THR A 55 3.07 3.20 13.94
CA THR A 55 3.13 2.25 15.05
C THR A 55 1.86 1.39 15.08
N GLY A 56 1.96 0.18 15.62
CA GLY A 56 0.84 -0.77 15.71
C GLY A 56 0.69 -1.68 14.49
N ASN A 57 -0.43 -2.40 14.45
CA ASN A 57 -0.71 -3.40 13.41
C ASN A 57 -1.25 -2.75 12.14
N ALA A 58 -1.02 -3.40 10.99
CA ALA A 58 -1.69 -3.05 9.75
C ALA A 58 -3.23 -3.14 9.89
N PRO A 59 -3.98 -2.24 9.25
CA PRO A 59 -5.44 -2.30 9.27
C PRO A 59 -5.96 -3.56 8.54
N ALA A 60 -7.09 -4.10 8.98
CA ALA A 60 -7.72 -5.26 8.34
C ALA A 60 -8.12 -4.99 6.87
N ALA A 61 -8.31 -3.72 6.50
CA ALA A 61 -8.63 -3.28 5.15
C ALA A 61 -7.40 -2.79 4.36
N LEU A 62 -6.19 -3.20 4.75
CA LEU A 62 -4.97 -2.86 4.02
C LEU A 62 -5.07 -3.36 2.57
N GLN A 63 -4.82 -2.45 1.62
CA GLN A 63 -4.71 -2.77 0.20
C GLN A 63 -3.23 -2.93 -0.16
N VAL A 64 -2.94 -3.92 -1.01
CA VAL A 64 -1.58 -4.28 -1.40
C VAL A 64 -1.55 -4.37 -2.92
N PRO A 65 -1.33 -3.23 -3.60
CA PRO A 65 -1.24 -3.24 -5.04
C PRO A 65 0.02 -3.97 -5.48
N VAL A 66 -0.14 -4.89 -6.44
CA VAL A 66 0.96 -5.66 -7.01
C VAL A 66 0.95 -5.51 -8.52
N ASN A 67 2.11 -5.20 -9.08
CA ASN A 67 2.34 -5.11 -10.52
C ASN A 67 3.57 -5.94 -10.88
N ILE A 68 3.35 -7.06 -11.58
CA ILE A 68 4.38 -7.99 -12.00
C ILE A 68 4.22 -8.28 -13.49
N SER A 69 5.32 -8.17 -14.23
CA SER A 69 5.40 -8.62 -15.63
C SER A 69 5.83 -10.08 -15.70
N HIS A 70 5.01 -10.94 -16.30
CA HIS A 70 5.33 -12.36 -16.49
C HIS A 70 4.44 -12.94 -17.60
N THR A 71 4.98 -13.87 -18.40
CA THR A 71 4.25 -14.48 -19.53
C THR A 71 3.27 -15.58 -19.12
N TYR A 72 3.42 -16.13 -17.91
CA TYR A 72 2.53 -17.17 -17.38
C TYR A 72 2.29 -16.93 -15.89
N ILE A 73 1.21 -16.23 -15.53
CA ILE A 73 0.96 -15.90 -14.12
C ILE A 73 0.52 -17.10 -13.29
N GLY A 74 0.07 -18.18 -13.92
CA GLY A 74 -0.21 -19.46 -13.28
C GLY A 74 0.98 -20.01 -12.51
N ASP A 75 2.21 -19.71 -12.95
CA ASP A 75 3.43 -20.21 -12.30
C ASP A 75 3.84 -19.38 -11.08
N LEU A 76 3.24 -18.21 -10.90
CA LEU A 76 3.58 -17.31 -9.81
C LEU A 76 2.77 -17.63 -8.55
N ARG A 77 3.50 -17.72 -7.43
CA ARG A 77 2.98 -17.56 -6.07
C ARG A 77 3.46 -16.21 -5.53
N ILE A 78 2.55 -15.45 -4.91
CA ILE A 78 2.87 -14.13 -4.34
C ILE A 78 2.47 -14.14 -2.87
N ASP A 79 3.45 -13.91 -2.01
CA ASP A 79 3.30 -13.86 -0.57
C ASP A 79 3.75 -12.49 -0.06
N LEU A 80 2.96 -11.87 0.81
CA LEU A 80 3.37 -10.71 1.61
C LEU A 80 3.88 -11.22 2.96
N VAL A 81 5.14 -10.93 3.27
CA VAL A 81 5.77 -11.31 4.54
C VAL A 81 5.87 -10.08 5.42
N ALA A 82 5.26 -10.13 6.60
CA ALA A 82 5.34 -9.06 7.59
C ALA A 82 6.63 -9.15 8.42
N PRO A 83 7.06 -8.07 9.09
CA PRO A 83 8.29 -8.06 9.89
C PRO A 83 8.30 -9.06 11.06
N ASP A 84 7.13 -9.52 11.50
CA ASP A 84 6.96 -10.56 12.53
C ASP A 84 7.07 -11.99 11.96
N GLY A 85 7.27 -12.14 10.65
CA GLY A 85 7.35 -13.41 9.95
C GLY A 85 5.99 -13.96 9.49
N SER A 86 4.88 -13.28 9.77
CA SER A 86 3.56 -13.67 9.28
C SER A 86 3.51 -13.61 7.75
N VAL A 87 2.94 -14.64 7.12
CA VAL A 87 2.83 -14.75 5.66
C VAL A 87 1.38 -14.66 5.23
N TYR A 88 1.09 -13.72 4.34
CA TYR A 88 -0.21 -13.51 3.72
C TYR A 88 -0.12 -13.87 2.25
N ASN A 89 -0.80 -14.95 1.83
CA ASN A 89 -0.83 -15.32 0.42
C ASN A 89 -1.74 -14.35 -0.34
N LEU A 90 -1.13 -13.51 -1.18
CA LEU A 90 -1.85 -12.58 -2.05
C LEU A 90 -2.33 -13.27 -3.32
N LYS A 91 -1.55 -14.24 -3.80
CA LYS A 91 -1.88 -15.06 -4.96
C LYS A 91 -1.36 -16.49 -4.79
N ALA A 92 -2.26 -17.46 -4.95
CA ALA A 92 -1.91 -18.87 -4.98
C ALA A 92 -1.26 -19.28 -6.32
N TYR A 93 -0.37 -20.26 -6.24
CA TYR A 93 0.15 -20.97 -7.42
C TYR A 93 -1.00 -21.62 -8.22
N GLY A 94 -0.86 -21.67 -9.54
CA GLY A 94 -1.86 -22.22 -10.47
C GLY A 94 -3.04 -21.29 -10.75
N SER A 95 -3.22 -20.20 -10.00
CA SER A 95 -4.30 -19.24 -10.25
C SER A 95 -3.97 -18.30 -11.42
N GLY A 96 -4.96 -18.00 -12.25
CA GLY A 96 -4.82 -17.11 -13.42
C GLY A 96 -4.35 -17.80 -14.71
N GLY A 97 -3.87 -19.05 -14.65
CA GLY A 97 -3.54 -19.84 -15.84
C GLY A 97 -2.49 -19.21 -16.74
N SER A 98 -2.71 -19.25 -18.06
CA SER A 98 -1.79 -18.74 -19.10
C SER A 98 -1.96 -17.24 -19.39
N SER A 99 -2.55 -16.47 -18.48
CA SER A 99 -2.61 -15.02 -18.63
C SER A 99 -1.24 -14.39 -18.39
N ASP A 100 -1.02 -13.26 -19.07
CA ASP A 100 0.15 -12.41 -18.86
C ASP A 100 -0.11 -11.41 -17.73
N ASN A 101 0.95 -11.11 -16.97
CA ASN A 101 1.04 -10.05 -15.97
C ASN A 101 0.06 -10.13 -14.79
N VAL A 102 0.54 -9.74 -13.61
CA VAL A 102 -0.32 -9.57 -12.43
C VAL A 102 -0.46 -8.08 -12.16
N VAL A 103 -1.68 -7.55 -12.25
CA VAL A 103 -2.01 -6.17 -11.90
C VAL A 103 -3.25 -6.20 -10.99
N THR A 104 -3.03 -5.96 -9.69
CA THR A 104 -4.10 -5.99 -8.66
C THR A 104 -3.94 -4.82 -7.68
N THR A 105 -5.02 -4.50 -6.97
CA THR A 105 -5.11 -3.42 -5.96
C THR A 105 -5.57 -3.96 -4.63
#